data_AF-A0A954VNA1-F1
#
_entry.id   AF-A0A954VNA1-F1
#
_cell.length_a   1.000
_cell.length_b   1.000
_cell.length_c   1.000
_cell.angle_alpha   90.00
_cell.angle_beta   90.00
_cell.angle_gamma   90.00
#
_symmetry.space_group_name_H-M   'P 1'
#
loop_
_entity.id
_entity.type
_entity.pdbx_description
1 polymer ?
#
loop_
_entity_poly.entity_id
_entity_poly.type
_entity_poly.pdbx_seq_one_letter_code
_entity_poly.pdbx_strand_id
1 'polypeptide(L)'
;MVRHPEDPFRILVLGDFSGRAPKENSRRASQPLRIDRDNFDVVMEKIGVRLSSLDVDPNLEPQDLPFRVLDDFHPDHLFSQLAVFSKLRDLRERLDDDRSFEAAAQELQSWLTPTSAAPEIQVSANNCNTTVTSESILDSVLESSAAQVDVDSASWTSLIQKIAAPHAIPSIGRRQSEMLSYIDSLISSTMTSVLHTPKFRFLESAWRGLAKLVYDLETSPELKIYVLDISQEQLRNDLEHPEGLESSQLYNELVEQTVGIAGSERWSLLLANYAFGTGQEDITCLSQISRIATAADASLVSMIVDVNGRESREPDFERLLTDLEQSQAWEEFRNNEGAAGTVIVWPEFLLRLPYGTATKPIEAFQYEEVANCPQDLLWGNAAFLVAQMMGELFGSYGWEIPVGQRYEFADLPLWIKEDAGNTHIHPCGRMLISDRQAQRLKSIGINPIVSVRDQAEVMLLGCTSTAGTGWIGPWSR
;
A
#
# COMPACT_ATOMS: atom_id res chain seq x y z
N MET A 1 -12.67 33.73 -7.57
CA MET A 1 -13.76 34.20 -6.68
C MET A 1 -13.29 33.94 -5.26
N VAL A 2 -13.36 34.93 -4.38
CA VAL A 2 -13.01 34.78 -2.95
C VAL A 2 -13.97 33.76 -2.33
N ARG A 3 -13.47 32.80 -1.53
CA ARG A 3 -14.32 31.83 -0.83
C ARG A 3 -15.15 32.54 0.22
N HIS A 4 -16.40 32.11 0.37
CA HIS A 4 -17.19 32.57 1.50
C HIS A 4 -16.71 31.89 2.78
N PRO A 5 -16.75 32.57 3.94
CA PRO A 5 -16.39 31.97 5.21
C PRO A 5 -17.18 30.69 5.54
N GLU A 6 -18.40 30.59 5.01
CA GLU A 6 -19.31 29.45 5.17
C GLU A 6 -19.03 28.29 4.18
N ASP A 7 -18.13 28.48 3.22
CA ASP A 7 -17.80 27.42 2.26
C ASP A 7 -17.08 26.27 3.00
N PRO A 8 -17.47 25.00 2.78
CA PRO A 8 -16.85 23.90 3.47
C PRO A 8 -15.42 23.63 2.96
N PHE A 9 -14.54 23.27 3.88
CA PHE A 9 -13.22 22.70 3.60
C PHE A 9 -13.37 21.24 3.17
N ARG A 10 -13.27 21.02 1.86
CA ARG A 10 -13.37 19.70 1.22
C ARG A 10 -11.98 19.12 0.94
N ILE A 11 -11.65 18.00 1.58
CA ILE A 11 -10.45 17.21 1.32
C ILE A 11 -10.83 16.06 0.39
N LEU A 12 -10.13 15.92 -0.74
CA LEU A 12 -10.25 14.75 -1.62
C LEU A 12 -8.99 13.90 -1.56
N VAL A 13 -9.13 12.63 -1.25
CA VAL A 13 -8.05 11.65 -1.25
C VAL A 13 -8.14 10.81 -2.52
N LEU A 14 -7.16 10.96 -3.41
CA LEU A 14 -6.99 10.14 -4.60
C LEU A 14 -6.06 8.97 -4.28
N GLY A 15 -6.40 7.76 -4.70
CA GLY A 15 -5.54 6.59 -4.49
C GLY A 15 -6.15 5.33 -5.07
N ASP A 16 -5.34 4.27 -5.10
CA ASP A 16 -5.85 2.92 -5.37
C ASP A 16 -6.36 2.31 -4.06
N PHE A 17 -7.68 2.33 -3.90
CA PHE A 17 -8.38 1.81 -2.72
C PHE A 17 -9.09 0.49 -3.01
N SER A 18 -9.39 0.19 -4.27
CA SER A 18 -10.06 -1.06 -4.65
C SER A 18 -9.11 -2.24 -4.72
N GLY A 19 -7.80 -2.03 -4.95
CA GLY A 19 -6.80 -3.10 -5.10
C GLY A 19 -6.98 -3.93 -6.37
N ARG A 20 -7.83 -3.47 -7.30
CA ARG A 20 -8.16 -4.21 -8.53
C ARG A 20 -7.06 -4.00 -9.56
N ALA A 21 -6.63 -5.11 -10.20
CA ALA A 21 -5.92 -4.99 -11.46
C ALA A 21 -6.76 -4.14 -12.43
N PRO A 22 -6.14 -3.23 -13.21
CA PRO A 22 -6.86 -2.36 -14.12
C PRO A 22 -7.64 -3.23 -15.11
N LYS A 23 -8.95 -3.36 -14.93
CA LYS A 23 -9.79 -4.04 -15.92
C LYS A 23 -9.76 -3.20 -17.18
N GLU A 24 -9.46 -3.83 -18.32
CA GLU A 24 -9.41 -3.22 -19.66
C GLU A 24 -10.66 -2.38 -20.03
N ASN A 25 -11.77 -2.49 -19.29
CA ASN A 25 -13.05 -1.84 -19.59
C ASN A 25 -13.56 -0.83 -18.54
N SER A 26 -12.91 -0.66 -17.38
CA SER A 26 -13.27 0.43 -16.46
C SER A 26 -12.42 1.66 -16.79
N ARG A 27 -12.73 2.27 -17.93
CA ARG A 27 -12.17 3.58 -18.32
C ARG A 27 -12.61 4.70 -17.40
N ARG A 28 -13.56 4.47 -16.48
CA ARG A 28 -14.18 5.53 -15.68
C ARG A 28 -13.60 5.60 -14.28
N ALA A 29 -13.03 6.74 -13.91
CA ALA A 29 -12.78 7.05 -12.51
C ALA A 29 -14.11 6.92 -11.73
N SER A 30 -14.06 6.33 -10.54
CA SER A 30 -15.24 6.30 -9.66
C SER A 30 -15.67 7.72 -9.32
N GLN A 31 -16.95 7.96 -9.01
CA GLN A 31 -17.32 9.28 -8.47
C GLN A 31 -16.73 9.43 -7.05
N PRO A 32 -16.31 10.64 -6.65
CA PRO A 32 -15.85 10.90 -5.29
C PRO A 32 -16.91 10.52 -4.26
N LEU A 33 -16.53 9.67 -3.30
CA LEU A 33 -17.40 9.20 -2.23
C LEU A 33 -17.09 9.96 -0.95
N ARG A 34 -18.10 10.57 -0.34
CA ARG A 34 -17.96 11.19 0.99
C ARG A 34 -17.68 10.10 2.02
N ILE A 35 -16.66 10.30 2.84
CA ILE A 35 -16.28 9.39 3.93
C ILE A 35 -16.15 10.14 5.26
N ASP A 36 -16.65 9.54 6.32
CA ASP A 36 -16.56 9.98 7.71
C ASP A 36 -16.52 8.75 8.64
N ARG A 37 -16.50 8.99 9.96
CA ARG A 37 -16.39 7.93 10.99
C ARG A 37 -17.60 7.00 11.01
N ASP A 38 -18.77 7.48 10.57
CA ASP A 38 -20.02 6.73 10.65
C ASP A 38 -20.25 5.85 9.41
N ASN A 39 -19.69 6.23 8.27
CA ASN A 39 -19.90 5.52 7.00
C ASN A 39 -18.65 4.82 6.43
N PHE A 40 -17.53 4.79 7.19
CA PHE A 40 -16.24 4.28 6.74
C PHE A 40 -16.33 2.89 6.07
N ASP A 41 -16.91 1.92 6.77
CA ASP A 41 -17.06 0.55 6.28
C ASP A 41 -18.03 0.44 5.10
N VAL A 42 -19.07 1.28 5.07
CA VAL A 42 -20.03 1.34 3.96
C VAL A 42 -19.35 1.83 2.68
N VAL A 43 -18.45 2.82 2.80
CA VAL A 43 -17.66 3.31 1.67
C VAL A 43 -16.70 2.23 1.18
N MET A 44 -16.05 1.51 2.11
CA MET A 44 -15.15 0.41 1.79
C MET A 44 -15.88 -0.72 1.03
N GLU A 45 -17.04 -1.15 1.50
CA GLU A 45 -17.88 -2.14 0.81
C GLU A 45 -18.35 -1.64 -0.57
N LYS A 46 -18.69 -0.35 -0.70
CA LYS A 46 -19.12 0.26 -1.96
C LYS A 46 -18.00 0.35 -3.00
N ILE A 47 -16.78 0.67 -2.59
CA ILE A 47 -15.60 0.60 -3.47
C ILE A 47 -15.38 -0.85 -3.91
N GLY A 48 -15.69 -1.80 -3.02
CA GLY A 48 -15.59 -3.24 -3.28
C GLY A 48 -14.14 -3.67 -3.34
N VAL A 49 -13.43 -3.38 -2.25
CA VAL A 49 -12.01 -3.67 -2.05
C VAL A 49 -11.77 -5.18 -2.15
N ARG A 50 -10.88 -5.57 -3.06
CA ARG A 50 -10.54 -6.96 -3.30
C ARG A 50 -9.07 -7.11 -3.66
N LEU A 51 -8.46 -8.16 -3.16
CA LEU A 51 -7.11 -8.57 -3.54
C LEU A 51 -7.13 -10.03 -3.99
N SER A 52 -6.42 -10.36 -5.07
CA SER A 52 -6.34 -11.74 -5.53
C SER A 52 -5.33 -12.49 -4.66
N SER A 53 -5.60 -13.73 -4.25
CA SER A 53 -4.62 -14.55 -3.52
C SER A 53 -3.31 -14.77 -4.30
N LEU A 54 -3.35 -14.73 -5.64
CA LEU A 54 -2.17 -14.75 -6.51
C LEU A 54 -1.28 -13.52 -6.33
N ASP A 55 -1.87 -12.41 -5.92
CA ASP A 55 -1.14 -11.19 -5.59
C ASP A 55 -0.42 -11.32 -4.25
N VAL A 56 -0.89 -12.22 -3.38
CA VAL A 56 -0.30 -12.54 -2.08
C VAL A 56 0.84 -13.55 -2.24
N ASP A 57 0.60 -14.62 -2.99
CA ASP A 57 1.62 -15.58 -3.39
C ASP A 57 1.26 -16.23 -4.75
N PRO A 58 2.16 -16.20 -5.75
CA PRO A 58 1.88 -16.73 -7.08
C PRO A 58 1.56 -18.23 -7.13
N ASN A 59 1.84 -18.99 -6.06
CA ASN A 59 1.57 -20.42 -6.02
C ASN A 59 0.27 -20.76 -5.24
N LEU A 60 -0.47 -19.77 -4.74
CA LEU A 60 -1.80 -19.98 -4.15
C LEU A 60 -2.86 -20.14 -5.24
N GLU A 61 -3.92 -20.88 -4.93
CA GLU A 61 -5.09 -20.96 -5.82
C GLU A 61 -5.74 -19.57 -5.92
N PRO A 62 -6.15 -19.11 -7.12
CA PRO A 62 -6.79 -17.80 -7.29
C PRO A 62 -8.07 -17.73 -6.46
N GLN A 63 -8.05 -16.89 -5.42
CA GLN A 63 -9.13 -16.64 -4.49
C GLN A 63 -9.21 -15.12 -4.31
N ASP A 64 -10.39 -14.55 -4.59
CA ASP A 64 -10.65 -13.16 -4.28
C ASP A 64 -10.81 -13.00 -2.77
N LEU A 65 -10.05 -12.07 -2.18
CA LEU A 65 -10.14 -11.69 -0.77
C LEU A 65 -10.89 -10.37 -0.67
N PRO A 66 -12.19 -10.39 -0.31
CA PRO A 66 -12.95 -9.17 -0.11
C PRO A 66 -12.60 -8.54 1.25
N PHE A 67 -12.34 -7.24 1.25
CA PHE A 67 -12.21 -6.46 2.48
C PHE A 67 -13.41 -5.52 2.57
N ARG A 68 -14.24 -5.68 3.60
CA ARG A 68 -15.46 -4.87 3.81
C ARG A 68 -15.31 -3.91 4.97
N VAL A 69 -14.54 -4.31 5.99
CA VAL A 69 -14.23 -3.50 7.16
C VAL A 69 -12.71 -3.40 7.34
N LEU A 70 -12.24 -2.36 8.03
CA LEU A 70 -10.81 -2.18 8.28
C LEU A 70 -10.17 -3.35 9.05
N ASP A 71 -10.94 -4.03 9.89
CA ASP A 71 -10.48 -5.20 10.65
C ASP A 71 -10.30 -6.46 9.79
N ASP A 72 -10.77 -6.49 8.53
CA ASP A 72 -10.48 -7.60 7.61
C ASP A 72 -8.99 -7.70 7.26
N PHE A 73 -8.20 -6.63 7.47
CA PHE A 73 -6.73 -6.67 7.39
C PHE A 73 -6.07 -7.29 8.63
N HIS A 74 -6.82 -7.62 9.67
CA HIS A 74 -6.30 -8.22 10.90
C HIS A 74 -5.93 -9.70 10.69
N PRO A 75 -4.83 -10.22 11.28
CA PRO A 75 -4.44 -11.62 11.15
C PRO A 75 -5.53 -12.61 11.55
N ASP A 76 -6.34 -12.30 12.56
CA ASP A 76 -7.45 -13.16 12.98
C ASP A 76 -8.50 -13.33 11.87
N HIS A 77 -8.84 -12.23 11.18
CA HIS A 77 -9.77 -12.24 10.06
C HIS A 77 -9.17 -12.98 8.86
N LEU A 78 -7.93 -12.67 8.51
CA LEU A 78 -7.21 -13.34 7.43
C LEU A 78 -7.11 -14.85 7.68
N PHE A 79 -6.77 -15.23 8.92
CA PHE A 79 -6.72 -16.63 9.34
C PHE A 79 -8.06 -17.29 9.10
N SER A 80 -9.17 -16.67 9.52
CA SER A 80 -10.52 -17.25 9.34
C SER A 80 -10.95 -17.40 7.86
N GLN A 81 -10.66 -16.42 7.00
CA GLN A 81 -11.24 -16.28 5.67
C GLN A 81 -10.44 -16.96 4.54
N LEU A 82 -9.11 -17.01 4.65
CA LEU A 82 -8.27 -17.55 3.59
C LEU A 82 -8.36 -19.08 3.53
N ALA A 83 -8.53 -19.63 2.32
CA ALA A 83 -8.53 -21.07 2.10
C ALA A 83 -7.17 -21.71 2.45
N VAL A 84 -6.09 -20.91 2.42
CA VAL A 84 -4.76 -21.38 2.82
C VAL A 84 -4.76 -21.84 4.28
N PHE A 85 -5.42 -21.08 5.16
CA PHE A 85 -5.45 -21.35 6.59
C PHE A 85 -6.50 -22.39 6.97
N SER A 86 -7.57 -22.56 6.19
CA SER A 86 -8.53 -23.64 6.45
C SER A 86 -7.86 -25.02 6.35
N LYS A 87 -7.06 -25.26 5.31
CA LYS A 87 -6.30 -26.52 5.14
C LYS A 87 -5.34 -26.76 6.33
N LEU A 88 -4.67 -25.70 6.80
CA LEU A 88 -3.76 -25.79 7.95
C LEU A 88 -4.50 -26.01 9.29
N ARG A 89 -5.67 -25.38 9.47
CA ARG A 89 -6.53 -25.61 10.64
C ARG A 89 -7.01 -27.06 10.71
N ASP A 90 -7.53 -27.58 9.60
CA ASP A 90 -8.03 -28.94 9.52
C ASP A 90 -6.92 -29.96 9.82
N LEU A 91 -5.71 -29.70 9.32
CA LEU A 91 -4.55 -30.55 9.59
C LEU A 91 -4.12 -30.44 11.06
N ARG A 92 -4.10 -29.23 11.64
CA ARG A 92 -3.81 -29.00 13.06
C ARG A 92 -4.79 -29.75 13.96
N GLU A 93 -6.10 -29.65 13.71
CA GLU A 93 -7.14 -30.37 14.46
C GLU A 93 -6.96 -31.89 14.34
N ARG A 94 -6.68 -32.40 13.14
CA ARG A 94 -6.46 -33.84 12.91
C ARG A 94 -5.19 -34.38 13.55
N LEU A 95 -4.18 -33.54 13.76
CA LEU A 95 -2.99 -33.90 14.54
C LEU A 95 -3.19 -33.78 16.05
N ASP A 96 -4.16 -33.00 16.51
CA ASP A 96 -4.55 -32.94 17.91
C ASP A 96 -5.40 -34.16 18.33
N ASP A 97 -6.16 -34.74 17.40
CA ASP A 97 -6.92 -35.98 17.63
C ASP A 97 -6.05 -37.25 17.43
N ASP A 98 -5.90 -38.02 18.51
CA ASP A 98 -5.18 -39.30 18.56
C ASP A 98 -5.61 -40.30 17.49
N ARG A 99 -6.87 -40.25 17.03
CA ARG A 99 -7.42 -41.22 16.06
C ARG A 99 -7.04 -40.91 14.62
N SER A 100 -6.90 -39.63 14.28
CA SER A 100 -6.54 -39.18 12.93
C SER A 100 -5.07 -38.83 12.78
N PHE A 101 -4.31 -38.88 13.88
CA PHE A 101 -2.91 -38.50 13.95
C PHE A 101 -2.05 -39.17 12.86
N GLU A 102 -2.12 -40.49 12.69
CA GLU A 102 -1.26 -41.20 11.72
C GLU A 102 -1.52 -40.77 10.27
N ALA A 103 -2.80 -40.55 9.90
CA ALA A 103 -3.16 -40.13 8.56
C ALA A 103 -2.73 -38.68 8.27
N ALA A 104 -2.94 -37.77 9.22
CA ALA A 104 -2.50 -36.38 9.09
C ALA A 104 -0.96 -36.24 9.14
N ALA A 105 -0.28 -37.09 9.90
CA ALA A 105 1.18 -37.14 9.92
C ALA A 105 1.77 -37.57 8.58
N GLN A 106 1.15 -38.56 7.92
CA GLN A 106 1.52 -38.98 6.56
C GLN A 106 1.27 -37.88 5.53
N GLU A 107 0.14 -37.17 5.64
CA GLU A 107 -0.19 -36.04 4.77
C GLU A 107 0.85 -34.91 4.90
N LEU A 108 1.19 -34.51 6.12
CA LEU A 108 2.23 -33.51 6.37
C LEU A 108 3.60 -33.96 5.83
N GLN A 109 3.96 -35.24 5.99
CA GLN A 109 5.18 -35.80 5.44
C GLN A 109 5.19 -35.80 3.91
N SER A 110 4.05 -36.03 3.26
CA SER A 110 3.93 -35.95 1.81
C SER A 110 4.15 -34.52 1.29
N TRP A 111 3.81 -33.50 2.09
CA TRP A 111 4.08 -32.11 1.76
C TRP A 111 5.57 -31.75 1.96
N LEU A 112 6.20 -32.32 2.98
CA LEU A 112 7.60 -32.10 3.35
C LEU A 112 8.61 -32.81 2.45
N THR A 113 8.23 -33.96 1.88
CA THR A 113 9.14 -34.73 1.04
C THR A 113 9.17 -34.10 -0.35
N PRO A 114 10.33 -33.59 -0.82
CA PRO A 114 10.42 -33.15 -2.21
C PRO A 114 10.11 -34.37 -3.09
N THR A 115 9.19 -34.21 -4.03
CA THR A 115 8.96 -35.19 -5.09
C THR A 115 10.23 -35.28 -5.92
N SER A 116 11.20 -36.08 -5.47
CA SER A 116 12.25 -36.63 -6.32
C SER A 116 11.64 -37.75 -7.15
N ALA A 117 10.77 -37.37 -8.07
CA ALA A 117 10.53 -38.13 -9.28
C ALA A 117 10.96 -37.25 -10.44
N ALA A 118 12.28 -37.01 -10.53
CA ALA A 118 12.85 -36.79 -11.85
C ALA A 118 12.48 -38.03 -12.67
N PRO A 119 11.85 -37.91 -13.86
CA PRO A 119 11.84 -39.02 -14.77
C PRO A 119 13.30 -39.32 -15.06
N GLU A 120 13.76 -40.52 -14.72
CA GLU A 120 15.02 -41.02 -15.26
C GLU A 120 14.85 -40.99 -16.78
N ILE A 121 15.47 -40.00 -17.42
CA ILE A 121 15.71 -40.02 -18.85
C ILE A 121 16.64 -41.22 -19.03
N GLN A 122 16.03 -42.37 -19.33
CA GLN A 122 16.75 -43.49 -19.92
C GLN A 122 17.28 -42.99 -21.25
N VAL A 123 18.57 -42.69 -21.28
CA VAL A 123 19.32 -42.47 -22.51
C VAL A 123 19.36 -43.81 -23.24
N SER A 124 18.29 -44.12 -23.96
CA SER A 124 18.31 -45.16 -24.98
C SER A 124 18.97 -44.55 -26.20
N ALA A 125 20.23 -44.89 -26.41
CA ALA A 125 20.91 -44.66 -27.66
C ALA A 125 20.11 -45.32 -28.79
N ASN A 126 19.60 -44.53 -29.74
CA ASN A 126 19.51 -44.96 -31.14
C ASN A 126 19.31 -43.79 -32.12
N ASN A 127 19.95 -43.99 -33.26
CA ASN A 127 20.29 -43.09 -34.35
C ASN A 127 19.23 -42.11 -34.91
N CYS A 128 19.83 -41.02 -35.41
CA CYS A 128 19.37 -40.02 -36.38
C CYS A 128 18.55 -40.58 -37.56
N ASN A 129 17.41 -39.93 -37.85
CA ASN A 129 16.98 -39.40 -39.17
C ASN A 129 15.44 -39.43 -39.30
N THR A 130 14.78 -38.27 -39.30
CA THR A 130 13.79 -37.88 -40.35
C THR A 130 13.27 -36.45 -40.19
N THR A 131 13.00 -35.86 -41.35
CA THR A 131 12.52 -34.52 -41.67
C THR A 131 11.14 -34.18 -41.11
N VAL A 132 11.00 -32.95 -40.62
CA VAL A 132 9.77 -32.31 -40.13
C VAL A 132 8.92 -31.82 -41.31
N THR A 133 7.63 -32.16 -41.35
CA THR A 133 6.61 -31.50 -42.19
C THR A 133 5.60 -30.77 -41.31
N SER A 134 5.26 -29.54 -41.70
CA SER A 134 4.55 -28.52 -40.92
C SER A 134 3.04 -28.75 -40.72
N GLU A 135 2.50 -29.91 -41.11
CA GLU A 135 1.05 -30.19 -40.99
C GLU A 135 0.69 -30.93 -39.68
N SER A 136 1.66 -31.49 -38.95
CA SER A 136 1.42 -32.27 -37.72
C SER A 136 1.18 -31.42 -36.45
N ILE A 137 1.40 -30.10 -36.52
CA ILE A 137 1.35 -29.21 -35.33
C ILE A 137 -0.07 -28.63 -35.13
N LEU A 138 -0.90 -28.61 -36.18
CA LEU A 138 -2.24 -28.03 -36.10
C LEU A 138 -3.27 -29.03 -35.56
N ASP A 139 -3.09 -30.33 -35.82
CA ASP A 139 -3.98 -31.39 -35.28
C ASP A 139 -3.75 -31.62 -33.77
N SER A 140 -2.53 -31.42 -33.27
CA SER A 140 -2.24 -31.59 -31.83
C SER A 140 -2.75 -30.45 -30.94
N VAL A 141 -3.12 -29.31 -31.53
CA VAL A 141 -3.65 -28.14 -30.81
C VAL A 141 -5.19 -28.16 -30.75
N LEU A 142 -5.85 -28.93 -31.63
CA LEU A 142 -7.32 -29.06 -31.65
C LEU A 142 -7.85 -30.15 -30.69
N GLU A 143 -7.02 -31.10 -30.26
CA GLU A 143 -7.41 -32.15 -29.30
C GLU A 143 -7.27 -31.73 -27.81
N SER A 144 -6.68 -30.57 -27.51
CA SER A 144 -6.50 -30.09 -26.12
C SER A 144 -7.69 -29.30 -25.56
N SER A 145 -8.81 -29.20 -26.29
CA SER A 145 -9.98 -28.40 -25.89
C SER A 145 -11.12 -29.21 -25.24
N ALA A 146 -10.83 -30.40 -24.71
CA ALA A 146 -11.81 -31.19 -23.96
C ALA A 146 -11.14 -31.98 -22.82
N ALA A 147 -10.73 -31.29 -21.76
CA ALA A 147 -10.41 -31.93 -20.50
C ALA A 147 -11.06 -31.12 -19.36
N GLN A 148 -11.85 -31.84 -18.56
CA GLN A 148 -12.47 -31.35 -17.32
C GLN A 148 -11.39 -30.80 -16.37
N VAL A 149 -11.75 -29.74 -15.65
CA VAL A 149 -10.89 -29.10 -14.65
C VAL A 149 -10.74 -30.05 -13.45
N ASP A 150 -9.63 -30.79 -13.42
CA ASP A 150 -9.07 -31.38 -12.22
C ASP A 150 -8.07 -30.38 -11.62
N VAL A 151 -8.24 -30.12 -10.32
CA VAL A 151 -7.50 -29.10 -9.55
C VAL A 151 -6.17 -29.68 -9.09
N ASP A 152 -5.05 -29.13 -9.60
CA ASP A 152 -3.72 -29.61 -9.26
C ASP A 152 -3.27 -29.21 -7.84
N SER A 153 -3.12 -30.21 -6.97
CA SER A 153 -2.46 -30.14 -5.64
C SER A 153 -0.97 -29.75 -5.69
N ALA A 154 -0.41 -29.55 -6.89
CA ALA A 154 1.00 -29.30 -7.15
C ALA A 154 1.44 -27.86 -6.80
N SER A 155 0.57 -26.86 -7.00
CA SER A 155 0.90 -25.46 -6.73
C SER A 155 1.06 -25.19 -5.22
N TRP A 156 0.15 -25.75 -4.43
CA TRP A 156 0.07 -25.53 -2.98
C TRP A 156 1.15 -26.30 -2.19
N THR A 157 1.50 -27.52 -2.64
CA THR A 157 2.61 -28.30 -2.08
C THR A 157 3.96 -27.60 -2.30
N SER A 158 4.14 -26.92 -3.44
CA SER A 158 5.35 -26.14 -3.72
C SER A 158 5.57 -24.97 -2.75
N LEU A 159 4.48 -24.40 -2.20
CA LEU A 159 4.55 -23.34 -1.18
C LEU A 159 4.99 -23.82 0.16
N ILE A 160 4.35 -24.89 0.61
CA ILE A 160 4.75 -25.54 1.85
C ILE A 160 6.22 -25.92 1.73
N GLN A 161 6.67 -26.45 0.60
CA GLN A 161 8.08 -26.77 0.40
C GLN A 161 9.00 -25.53 0.45
N LYS A 162 8.63 -24.40 -0.16
CA LYS A 162 9.42 -23.15 -0.10
C LYS A 162 9.47 -22.57 1.32
N ILE A 163 8.36 -22.59 2.04
CA ILE A 163 8.22 -22.07 3.40
C ILE A 163 8.86 -23.03 4.42
N ALA A 164 8.78 -24.34 4.19
CA ALA A 164 9.33 -25.40 5.03
C ALA A 164 10.82 -25.67 4.79
N ALA A 165 11.38 -25.25 3.65
CA ALA A 165 12.78 -25.48 3.29
C ALA A 165 13.82 -25.07 4.37
N PRO A 166 13.61 -24.02 5.18
CA PRO A 166 14.51 -23.68 6.28
C PRO A 166 14.38 -24.62 7.50
N HIS A 167 13.29 -25.37 7.61
CA HIS A 167 12.90 -26.15 8.80
C HIS A 167 12.79 -27.65 8.50
N ALA A 168 13.89 -28.28 8.08
CA ALA A 168 13.95 -29.72 7.86
C ALA A 168 13.83 -30.49 9.20
N ILE A 169 12.81 -31.36 9.32
CA ILE A 169 12.57 -32.18 10.51
C ILE A 169 13.33 -33.53 10.40
N PRO A 170 14.14 -33.94 11.40
CA PRO A 170 14.68 -35.29 11.47
C PRO A 170 13.58 -36.33 11.73
N SER A 171 13.75 -37.53 11.15
CA SER A 171 12.79 -38.65 11.12
C SER A 171 12.13 -39.03 12.47
N ILE A 172 10.80 -39.00 12.45
CA ILE A 172 9.79 -39.84 13.13
C ILE A 172 10.19 -40.50 14.47
N GLY A 173 9.64 -39.95 15.55
CA GLY A 173 9.42 -40.68 16.80
C GLY A 173 9.01 -39.80 17.98
N ARG A 174 7.70 -39.59 18.19
CA ARG A 174 7.07 -38.95 19.37
C ARG A 174 7.69 -37.59 19.71
N ARG A 175 7.01 -36.49 19.37
CA ARG A 175 5.79 -36.12 20.09
C ARG A 175 4.83 -35.38 19.18
N GLN A 176 3.54 -35.67 19.30
CA GLN A 176 2.44 -34.88 18.76
C GLN A 176 2.68 -33.36 18.91
N SER A 177 3.24 -32.96 20.05
CA SER A 177 3.64 -31.57 20.33
C SER A 177 4.66 -30.98 19.34
N GLU A 178 5.62 -31.77 18.84
CA GLU A 178 6.62 -31.30 17.86
C GLU A 178 5.96 -31.02 16.51
N MET A 179 5.05 -31.90 16.08
CA MET A 179 4.31 -31.69 14.82
C MET A 179 3.30 -30.55 14.92
N LEU A 180 2.62 -30.40 16.05
CA LEU A 180 1.78 -29.24 16.34
C LEU A 180 2.60 -27.95 16.31
N SER A 181 3.75 -27.92 16.98
CA SER A 181 4.64 -26.75 16.96
C SER A 181 5.15 -26.41 15.56
N TYR A 182 5.34 -27.43 14.72
CA TYR A 182 5.75 -27.24 13.33
C TYR A 182 4.62 -26.62 12.50
N ILE A 183 3.38 -27.09 12.66
CA ILE A 183 2.22 -26.46 12.00
C ILE A 183 2.01 -25.04 12.49
N ASP A 184 2.12 -24.78 13.80
CA ASP A 184 1.98 -23.44 14.34
C ASP A 184 3.05 -22.49 13.75
N SER A 185 4.27 -23.01 13.54
CA SER A 185 5.35 -22.29 12.84
C SER A 185 5.04 -22.05 11.36
N LEU A 186 4.47 -23.03 10.65
CA LEU A 186 4.03 -22.89 9.27
C LEU A 186 2.91 -21.84 9.15
N ILE A 187 1.89 -21.90 10.00
CA ILE A 187 0.80 -20.91 10.06
C ILE A 187 1.38 -19.51 10.24
N SER A 188 2.29 -19.34 11.20
CA SER A 188 2.95 -18.06 11.47
C SER A 188 3.74 -17.56 10.26
N SER A 189 4.56 -18.42 9.64
CA SER A 189 5.33 -18.03 8.46
C SER A 189 4.44 -17.68 7.27
N THR A 190 3.36 -18.44 7.04
CA THR A 190 2.40 -18.16 5.97
C THR A 190 1.70 -16.83 6.24
N MET A 191 1.30 -16.53 7.48
CA MET A 191 0.72 -15.24 7.84
C MET A 191 1.69 -14.09 7.59
N THR A 192 2.95 -14.23 8.01
CA THR A 192 3.99 -13.23 7.73
C THR A 192 4.16 -13.02 6.24
N SER A 193 4.21 -14.07 5.42
CA SER A 193 4.26 -13.92 3.96
C SER A 193 3.08 -13.13 3.41
N VAL A 194 1.85 -13.41 3.89
CA VAL A 194 0.64 -12.69 3.48
C VAL A 194 0.71 -11.20 3.81
N LEU A 195 1.06 -10.86 5.06
CA LEU A 195 1.11 -9.48 5.53
C LEU A 195 2.21 -8.65 4.85
N HIS A 196 3.32 -9.26 4.45
CA HIS A 196 4.48 -8.54 3.90
C HIS A 196 4.46 -8.41 2.37
N THR A 197 3.48 -9.02 1.69
CA THR A 197 3.30 -8.85 0.26
C THR A 197 3.14 -7.37 -0.10
N PRO A 198 3.86 -6.83 -1.11
CA PRO A 198 3.79 -5.41 -1.49
C PRO A 198 2.38 -4.91 -1.77
N LYS A 199 1.57 -5.66 -2.53
CA LYS A 199 0.19 -5.30 -2.85
C LYS A 199 -0.70 -5.24 -1.61
N PHE A 200 -0.57 -6.22 -0.71
CA PHE A 200 -1.31 -6.24 0.56
C PHE A 200 -0.94 -5.03 1.43
N ARG A 201 0.37 -4.78 1.62
CA ARG A 201 0.86 -3.63 2.39
C ARG A 201 0.45 -2.30 1.80
N PHE A 202 0.50 -2.16 0.47
CA PHE A 202 0.05 -0.96 -0.19
C PHE A 202 -1.43 -0.68 0.13
N LEU A 203 -2.29 -1.69 -0.04
CA LEU A 203 -3.72 -1.57 0.21
C LEU A 203 -4.03 -1.32 1.70
N GLU A 204 -3.39 -2.06 2.61
CA GLU A 204 -3.52 -1.87 4.05
C GLU A 204 -3.06 -0.45 4.45
N SER A 205 -1.93 0.03 3.91
CA SER A 205 -1.38 1.36 4.19
C SER A 205 -2.30 2.48 3.69
N ALA A 206 -2.96 2.29 2.53
CA ALA A 206 -3.89 3.25 1.97
C ALA A 206 -5.13 3.38 2.86
N TRP A 207 -5.73 2.25 3.25
CA TRP A 207 -6.91 2.23 4.10
C TRP A 207 -6.63 2.68 5.53
N ARG A 208 -5.51 2.27 6.13
CA ARG A 208 -5.12 2.74 7.47
C ARG A 208 -4.71 4.21 7.50
N GLY A 209 -4.06 4.71 6.44
CA GLY A 209 -3.77 6.15 6.30
C GLY A 209 -5.05 6.98 6.20
N LEU A 210 -6.02 6.53 5.40
CA LEU A 210 -7.33 7.15 5.30
C LEU A 210 -8.11 7.06 6.62
N ALA A 211 -8.08 5.90 7.29
CA ALA A 211 -8.68 5.72 8.61
C ALA A 211 -8.09 6.73 9.60
N LYS A 212 -6.75 6.81 9.72
CA LYS A 212 -6.10 7.81 10.58
C LYS A 212 -6.61 9.22 10.32
N LEU A 213 -6.64 9.65 9.05
CA LEU A 213 -7.16 10.97 8.68
C LEU A 213 -8.62 11.18 9.13
N VAL A 214 -9.49 10.20 8.90
CA VAL A 214 -10.93 10.29 9.22
C VAL A 214 -11.19 10.25 10.73
N TYR A 215 -10.43 9.44 11.48
CA TYR A 215 -10.62 9.28 12.92
C TYR A 215 -9.98 10.40 13.74
N ASP A 216 -8.90 11.00 13.25
CA ASP A 216 -8.22 12.12 13.91
C ASP A 216 -8.93 13.46 13.63
N LEU A 217 -9.58 13.61 12.47
CA LEU A 217 -10.33 14.82 12.13
C LEU A 217 -11.79 14.76 12.62
N GLU A 218 -12.23 15.85 13.25
CA GLU A 218 -13.64 16.06 13.56
C GLU A 218 -14.42 16.54 12.32
N THR A 219 -14.87 15.60 11.49
CA THR A 219 -15.67 15.94 10.29
C THR A 219 -17.00 16.58 10.68
N SER A 220 -17.40 17.63 9.96
CA SER A 220 -18.61 18.42 10.21
C SER A 220 -19.25 18.84 8.88
N PRO A 221 -20.37 19.60 8.88
CA PRO A 221 -20.85 20.23 7.64
C PRO A 221 -19.82 21.16 6.99
N GLU A 222 -18.88 21.70 7.77
CA GLU A 222 -17.82 22.61 7.32
C GLU A 222 -16.56 21.85 6.89
N LEU A 223 -16.22 20.72 7.50
CA LEU A 223 -15.05 19.91 7.13
C LEU A 223 -15.48 18.54 6.60
N LYS A 224 -15.27 18.29 5.30
CA LYS A 224 -15.72 17.06 4.62
C LYS A 224 -14.55 16.34 3.94
N ILE A 225 -14.48 15.03 4.12
CA ILE A 225 -13.49 14.17 3.47
C ILE A 225 -14.17 13.33 2.39
N TYR A 226 -13.50 13.20 1.24
CA TYR A 226 -13.94 12.41 0.11
C TYR A 226 -12.80 11.49 -0.33
N VAL A 227 -13.15 10.33 -0.86
CA VAL A 227 -12.21 9.38 -1.47
C VAL A 227 -12.56 9.17 -2.94
N LEU A 228 -11.53 9.16 -3.78
CA LEU A 228 -11.62 8.85 -5.21
C LEU A 228 -10.72 7.66 -5.51
N ASP A 229 -11.35 6.51 -5.79
CA ASP A 229 -10.65 5.30 -6.21
C ASP A 229 -10.23 5.42 -7.67
N ILE A 230 -8.91 5.54 -7.89
CA ILE A 230 -8.25 5.57 -9.19
C ILE A 230 -6.81 5.09 -9.03
N SER A 231 -6.41 4.05 -9.77
CA SER A 231 -5.04 3.53 -9.69
C SER A 231 -4.03 4.50 -10.31
N GLN A 232 -2.76 4.42 -9.90
CA GLN A 232 -1.71 5.28 -10.47
C GLN A 232 -1.56 5.06 -11.98
N GLU A 233 -1.76 3.83 -12.46
CA GLU A 233 -1.74 3.51 -13.88
C GLU A 233 -2.94 4.10 -14.63
N GLN A 234 -4.16 3.97 -14.08
CA GLN A 234 -5.34 4.61 -14.64
C GLN A 234 -5.19 6.13 -14.70
N LEU A 235 -4.63 6.71 -13.64
CA LEU A 235 -4.36 8.14 -13.56
C LEU A 235 -3.36 8.58 -14.64
N ARG A 236 -2.25 7.87 -14.84
CA ARG A 236 -1.31 8.16 -15.94
C ARG A 236 -2.00 8.10 -17.29
N ASN A 237 -2.73 7.01 -17.56
CA ASN A 237 -3.45 6.83 -18.83
C ASN A 237 -4.51 7.92 -19.08
N ASP A 238 -5.19 8.42 -18.03
CA ASP A 238 -6.18 9.51 -18.12
C ASP A 238 -5.52 10.87 -18.38
N LEU A 239 -4.28 11.07 -17.95
CA LEU A 239 -3.55 12.34 -18.16
C LEU A 239 -2.80 12.38 -19.50
N GLU A 240 -2.61 11.24 -20.15
CA GLU A 240 -1.99 11.09 -21.47
C GLU A 240 -2.99 11.36 -22.62
N HIS A 241 -3.60 12.54 -22.63
CA HIS A 241 -4.49 12.97 -23.71
C HIS A 241 -3.81 13.93 -24.70
N PRO A 242 -3.78 13.61 -26.02
CA PRO A 242 -3.18 14.47 -27.04
C PRO A 242 -3.83 15.87 -27.14
N GLU A 243 -5.08 15.98 -26.75
CA GLU A 243 -5.88 17.21 -26.84
C GLU A 243 -5.68 18.17 -25.65
N GLY A 244 -5.01 17.71 -24.58
CA GLY A 244 -4.80 18.49 -23.35
C GLY A 244 -5.38 17.81 -22.10
N LEU A 245 -5.18 18.45 -20.94
CA LEU A 245 -5.64 17.94 -19.64
C LEU A 245 -7.16 18.08 -19.49
N GLU A 246 -7.75 19.05 -20.19
CA GLU A 246 -9.17 19.39 -20.17
C GLU A 246 -10.05 18.24 -20.68
N SER A 247 -9.50 17.37 -21.52
CA SER A 247 -10.17 16.17 -22.02
C SER A 247 -10.11 14.98 -21.05
N SER A 248 -9.31 15.06 -19.99
CA SER A 248 -9.19 13.98 -18.98
C SER A 248 -10.43 13.88 -18.11
N GLN A 249 -10.70 12.67 -17.63
CA GLN A 249 -11.84 12.45 -16.74
C GLN A 249 -11.60 13.07 -15.37
N LEU A 250 -10.35 13.06 -14.90
CA LEU A 250 -9.99 13.73 -13.66
C LEU A 250 -10.27 15.23 -13.75
N TYR A 251 -9.93 15.88 -14.88
CA TYR A 251 -10.27 17.29 -15.09
C TYR A 251 -11.77 17.53 -15.07
N ASN A 252 -12.55 16.70 -15.78
CA ASN A 252 -14.01 16.83 -15.77
C ASN A 252 -14.57 16.69 -14.33
N GLU A 253 -14.14 15.69 -13.57
CA GLU A 253 -14.64 15.46 -12.20
C GLU A 253 -14.21 16.55 -11.21
N LEU A 254 -12.96 17.01 -11.29
CA LEU A 254 -12.43 17.98 -10.34
C LEU A 254 -12.75 19.43 -10.70
N VAL A 255 -12.83 19.77 -11.98
CA VAL A 255 -12.98 21.14 -12.46
C VAL A 255 -14.39 21.37 -12.99
N GLU A 256 -14.82 20.64 -14.02
CA GLU A 256 -16.12 20.89 -14.69
C GLU A 256 -17.31 20.60 -13.77
N GLN A 257 -17.30 19.48 -13.04
CA GLN A 257 -18.38 19.13 -12.11
C GLN A 257 -18.39 19.97 -10.82
N THR A 258 -17.35 20.77 -10.55
CA THR A 258 -17.30 21.62 -9.36
C THR A 258 -17.21 23.10 -9.72
N VAL A 259 -16.05 23.59 -10.13
CA VAL A 259 -15.81 25.00 -10.49
C VAL A 259 -16.67 25.42 -11.69
N GLY A 260 -16.91 24.52 -12.64
CA GLY A 260 -17.74 24.76 -13.82
C GLY A 260 -19.23 24.92 -13.54
N ILE A 261 -19.73 24.44 -12.40
CA ILE A 261 -21.15 24.49 -12.02
C ILE A 261 -21.36 25.56 -10.94
N ALA A 262 -22.18 26.57 -11.26
CA ALA A 262 -22.53 27.62 -10.32
C ALA A 262 -23.25 27.05 -9.09
N GLY A 263 -22.72 27.34 -7.89
CA GLY A 263 -23.27 26.88 -6.62
C GLY A 263 -22.78 25.52 -6.14
N SER A 264 -21.95 24.82 -6.92
CA SER A 264 -21.27 23.62 -6.45
C SER A 264 -20.19 23.96 -5.42
N GLU A 265 -20.04 23.11 -4.40
CA GLU A 265 -18.95 23.23 -3.43
C GLU A 265 -17.61 22.93 -4.12
N ARG A 266 -16.53 23.64 -3.75
CA ARG A 266 -15.20 23.47 -4.38
C ARG A 266 -14.25 22.62 -3.53
N TRP A 267 -13.33 21.93 -4.19
CA TRP A 267 -12.25 21.19 -3.53
C TRP A 267 -11.28 22.14 -2.85
N SER A 268 -10.83 21.86 -1.64
CA SER A 268 -9.93 22.75 -0.88
C SER A 268 -8.51 22.19 -0.87
N LEU A 269 -8.41 20.89 -0.66
CA LEU A 269 -7.17 20.14 -0.63
C LEU A 269 -7.35 18.83 -1.38
N LEU A 270 -6.41 18.52 -2.28
CA LEU A 270 -6.28 17.22 -2.92
C LEU A 270 -5.07 16.50 -2.30
N LEU A 271 -5.27 15.29 -1.83
CA LEU A 271 -4.21 14.40 -1.37
C LEU A 271 -4.03 13.29 -2.41
N ALA A 272 -2.84 13.19 -3.00
CA ALA A 272 -2.49 12.11 -3.91
C ALA A 272 -1.76 10.99 -3.16
N ASN A 273 -2.48 9.90 -2.86
CA ASN A 273 -1.95 8.74 -2.14
C ASN A 273 -1.27 7.74 -3.10
N TYR A 274 -0.22 8.18 -3.78
CA TYR A 274 0.58 7.32 -4.67
C TYR A 274 2.03 7.24 -4.21
N ALA A 275 2.82 6.46 -4.93
CA ALA A 275 4.25 6.31 -4.73
C ALA A 275 4.98 6.86 -5.96
N PHE A 276 4.93 8.18 -6.16
CA PHE A 276 5.65 8.82 -7.27
C PHE A 276 7.15 8.79 -7.01
N GLY A 277 7.93 8.22 -7.92
CA GLY A 277 9.38 8.22 -7.87
C GLY A 277 10.01 9.51 -8.41
N THR A 278 11.33 9.48 -8.56
CA THR A 278 12.12 10.57 -9.18
C THR A 278 12.21 10.47 -10.70
N GLY A 279 11.56 9.48 -11.31
CA GLY A 279 11.53 9.28 -12.76
C GLY A 279 10.73 10.38 -13.49
N GLN A 280 11.08 10.62 -14.75
CA GLN A 280 10.44 11.66 -15.57
C GLN A 280 8.93 11.46 -15.71
N GLU A 281 8.47 10.22 -15.89
CA GLU A 281 7.04 9.90 -16.03
C GLU A 281 6.24 10.29 -14.78
N ASP A 282 6.73 9.90 -13.59
CA ASP A 282 6.06 10.21 -12.32
C ASP A 282 6.08 11.71 -11.99
N ILE A 283 7.19 12.40 -12.25
CA ILE A 283 7.27 13.86 -12.05
C ILE A 283 6.34 14.59 -13.02
N THR A 284 6.25 14.13 -14.28
CA THR A 284 5.33 14.72 -15.27
C THR A 284 3.88 14.51 -14.85
N CYS A 285 3.53 13.31 -14.39
CA CYS A 285 2.21 13.01 -13.85
C CYS A 285 1.87 13.91 -12.64
N LEU A 286 2.79 14.06 -11.67
CA LEU A 286 2.64 14.99 -10.55
C LEU A 286 2.41 16.43 -11.01
N SER A 287 3.19 16.91 -12.00
CA SER A 287 3.05 18.23 -12.59
C SER A 287 1.69 18.45 -13.24
N GLN A 288 1.16 17.43 -13.93
CA GLN A 288 -0.17 17.48 -14.53
C GLN A 288 -1.29 17.52 -13.48
N ILE A 289 -1.23 16.66 -12.45
CA ILE A 289 -2.20 16.68 -11.33
C ILE A 289 -2.19 18.03 -10.62
N SER A 290 -1.01 18.61 -10.44
CA SER A 290 -0.82 19.94 -9.83
C SER A 290 -1.53 21.05 -10.62
N ARG A 291 -1.48 21.00 -11.96
CA ARG A 291 -2.20 21.94 -12.83
C ARG A 291 -3.71 21.74 -12.75
N ILE A 292 -4.19 20.51 -12.69
CA ILE A 292 -5.62 20.21 -12.49
C ILE A 292 -6.10 20.71 -11.12
N ALA A 293 -5.32 20.49 -10.06
CA ALA A 293 -5.63 21.01 -8.71
C ALA A 293 -5.80 22.53 -8.73
N THR A 294 -4.88 23.23 -9.41
CA THR A 294 -4.92 24.68 -9.57
C THR A 294 -6.16 25.14 -10.34
N ALA A 295 -6.52 24.44 -11.42
CA ALA A 295 -7.75 24.71 -12.17
C ALA A 295 -9.02 24.45 -11.33
N ALA A 296 -8.97 23.47 -10.42
CA ALA A 296 -10.03 23.15 -9.48
C ALA A 296 -10.10 24.12 -8.27
N ASP A 297 -9.24 25.14 -8.23
CA ASP A 297 -9.10 26.08 -7.10
C ASP A 297 -8.83 25.34 -5.77
N ALA A 298 -7.93 24.36 -5.84
CA ALA A 298 -7.50 23.51 -4.73
C ALA A 298 -5.96 23.41 -4.66
N SER A 299 -5.43 23.15 -3.47
CA SER A 299 -4.01 22.83 -3.30
C SER A 299 -3.77 21.32 -3.39
N LEU A 300 -2.59 20.92 -3.88
CA LEU A 300 -2.19 19.52 -3.96
C LEU A 300 -1.19 19.17 -2.85
N VAL A 301 -1.38 18.03 -2.21
CA VAL A 301 -0.39 17.40 -1.34
C VAL A 301 -0.09 16.02 -1.88
N SER A 302 1.19 15.70 -2.04
CA SER A 302 1.63 14.35 -2.40
C SER A 302 2.92 14.01 -1.68
N MET A 303 3.31 12.75 -1.74
CA MET A 303 4.61 12.28 -1.32
C MET A 303 5.41 11.86 -2.55
N ILE A 304 6.73 12.02 -2.46
CA ILE A 304 7.69 11.43 -3.39
C ILE A 304 8.40 10.27 -2.69
N VAL A 305 8.78 9.24 -3.44
CA VAL A 305 9.62 8.14 -2.96
C VAL A 305 10.94 8.14 -3.72
N ASP A 306 11.98 7.52 -3.15
CA ASP A 306 13.25 7.36 -3.88
C ASP A 306 13.12 6.37 -5.05
N VAL A 307 14.18 6.22 -5.86
CA VAL A 307 14.19 5.39 -7.09
C VAL A 307 13.77 3.94 -6.87
N ASN A 308 14.00 3.42 -5.67
CA ASN A 308 13.66 2.05 -5.33
C ASN A 308 12.18 1.90 -4.91
N GLY A 309 11.42 3.01 -4.93
CA GLY A 309 10.02 3.06 -4.55
C GLY A 309 9.80 2.77 -3.06
N ARG A 310 8.56 2.47 -2.69
CA ARG A 310 8.23 2.03 -1.32
C ARG A 310 8.87 0.69 -0.94
N GLU A 311 9.28 -0.09 -1.95
CA GLU A 311 9.87 -1.43 -1.82
C GLU A 311 11.37 -1.41 -1.48
N SER A 312 12.01 -0.23 -1.47
CA SER A 312 13.42 -0.08 -1.05
C SER A 312 13.65 -0.60 0.36
N ARG A 313 14.76 -1.30 0.57
CA ARG A 313 15.19 -1.67 1.92
C ARG A 313 15.58 -0.45 2.74
N GLU A 314 16.13 0.62 2.21
CA GLU A 314 16.40 1.81 3.04
C GLU A 314 16.10 3.07 2.25
N PRO A 315 15.52 4.11 2.89
CA PRO A 315 15.36 5.39 2.24
C PRO A 315 16.75 5.98 1.95
N ASP A 316 17.03 6.24 0.67
CA ASP A 316 18.32 6.80 0.27
C ASP A 316 18.20 8.31 0.05
N PHE A 317 18.48 9.07 1.11
CA PHE A 317 18.47 10.53 1.09
C PHE A 317 19.35 11.13 -0.01
N GLU A 318 20.59 10.67 -0.14
CA GLU A 318 21.54 11.30 -1.09
C GLU A 318 21.14 10.95 -2.53
N ARG A 319 20.64 9.74 -2.79
CA ARG A 319 20.13 9.36 -4.10
C ARG A 319 18.89 10.17 -4.48
N LEU A 320 17.89 10.23 -3.60
CA LEU A 320 16.68 11.04 -3.80
C LEU A 320 17.04 12.48 -4.18
N LEU A 321 17.94 13.09 -3.39
CA LEU A 321 18.35 14.47 -3.59
C LEU A 321 19.10 14.66 -4.90
N THR A 322 20.06 13.78 -5.19
CA THR A 322 20.87 13.83 -6.42
C THR A 322 20.00 13.70 -7.66
N ASP A 323 19.06 12.75 -7.68
CA ASP A 323 18.21 12.52 -8.84
C ASP A 323 17.28 13.71 -9.12
N LEU A 324 16.73 14.33 -8.08
CA LEU A 324 15.86 15.49 -8.22
C LEU A 324 16.63 16.77 -8.59
N GLU A 325 17.82 16.98 -8.02
CA GLU A 325 18.70 18.10 -8.38
C GLU A 325 19.15 18.03 -9.86
N GLN A 326 19.28 16.82 -10.41
CA GLN A 326 19.67 16.59 -11.82
C GLN A 326 18.47 16.45 -12.77
N SER A 327 17.24 16.39 -12.25
CA SER A 327 16.05 16.17 -13.04
C SER A 327 15.54 17.46 -13.66
N GLN A 328 15.65 17.57 -14.99
CA GLN A 328 15.02 18.65 -15.75
C GLN A 328 13.50 18.67 -15.55
N ALA A 329 12.86 17.50 -15.49
CA ALA A 329 11.42 17.41 -15.25
C ALA A 329 11.02 17.97 -13.87
N TRP A 330 11.86 17.79 -12.85
CA TRP A 330 11.63 18.37 -11.52
C TRP A 330 11.77 19.89 -11.56
N GLU A 331 12.80 20.41 -12.22
CA GLU A 331 12.97 21.86 -12.40
C GLU A 331 11.80 22.49 -13.16
N GLU A 332 11.33 21.85 -14.24
CA GLU A 332 10.14 22.29 -14.99
C GLU A 332 8.88 22.24 -14.12
N PHE A 333 8.70 21.18 -13.32
CA PHE A 333 7.60 21.09 -12.38
C PHE A 333 7.62 22.25 -11.39
N ARG A 334 8.76 22.54 -10.75
CA ARG A 334 8.88 23.63 -9.76
C ARG A 334 8.56 25.02 -10.32
N ASN A 335 8.75 25.22 -11.62
CA ASN A 335 8.49 26.48 -12.31
C ASN A 335 7.11 26.54 -12.98
N ASN A 336 6.29 25.48 -12.84
CA ASN A 336 4.95 25.44 -13.41
C ASN A 336 3.95 26.27 -12.58
N GLU A 337 2.76 26.54 -13.13
CA GLU A 337 1.73 27.34 -12.48
C GLU A 337 1.15 26.70 -11.20
N GLY A 338 1.17 25.36 -11.09
CA GLY A 338 0.61 24.62 -9.96
C GLY A 338 1.58 24.39 -8.80
N ALA A 339 2.88 24.64 -8.99
CA ALA A 339 3.92 24.35 -8.03
C ALA A 339 3.77 25.16 -6.74
N ALA A 340 3.28 26.41 -6.84
CA ALA A 340 3.01 27.26 -5.69
C ALA A 340 1.85 26.73 -4.81
N GLY A 341 0.92 25.99 -5.41
CA GLY A 341 -0.21 25.33 -4.74
C GLY A 341 0.09 23.91 -4.27
N THR A 342 1.28 23.39 -4.54
CA THR A 342 1.63 22.00 -4.29
C THR A 342 2.62 21.86 -3.14
N VAL A 343 2.40 20.89 -2.26
CA VAL A 343 3.32 20.46 -1.21
C VAL A 343 3.72 19.01 -1.46
N ILE A 344 5.02 18.79 -1.65
CA ILE A 344 5.60 17.44 -1.67
C ILE A 344 6.26 17.15 -0.34
N VAL A 345 5.98 15.99 0.23
CA VAL A 345 6.58 15.51 1.49
C VAL A 345 7.42 14.26 1.32
N TRP A 346 8.32 14.03 2.28
CA TRP A 346 9.14 12.82 2.41
C TRP A 346 9.72 12.72 3.83
N PRO A 347 9.96 11.52 4.41
CA PRO A 347 9.60 10.19 3.95
C PRO A 347 8.25 9.77 4.54
N GLU A 348 7.95 8.47 4.48
CA GLU A 348 6.82 7.83 5.15
C GLU A 348 6.89 7.88 6.68
N PHE A 349 5.75 7.60 7.32
CA PHE A 349 5.60 7.46 8.77
C PHE A 349 4.94 6.12 9.14
N LEU A 350 5.15 5.67 10.37
CA LEU A 350 4.67 4.37 10.84
C LEU A 350 3.16 4.40 11.13
N LEU A 351 2.40 3.49 10.52
CA LEU A 351 0.94 3.39 10.70
C LEU A 351 0.52 2.40 11.79
N ARG A 352 1.28 1.32 11.97
CA ARG A 352 0.90 0.20 12.85
C ARG A 352 2.14 -0.47 13.44
N LEU A 353 2.08 -0.85 14.71
CA LEU A 353 3.07 -1.73 15.33
C LEU A 353 2.91 -3.18 14.82
N PRO A 354 4.01 -3.95 14.70
CA PRO A 354 3.92 -5.35 14.32
C PRO A 354 3.06 -6.13 15.32
N TYR A 355 2.31 -7.11 14.86
CA TYR A 355 1.53 -8.00 15.72
C TYR A 355 2.47 -8.84 16.60
N GLY A 356 2.09 -9.03 17.85
CA GLY A 356 2.94 -9.70 18.81
C GLY A 356 2.40 -9.58 20.22
N THR A 357 2.83 -10.47 21.09
CA THR A 357 2.33 -10.54 22.48
C THR A 357 2.62 -9.29 23.29
N ALA A 358 3.77 -8.64 23.05
CA ALA A 358 4.19 -7.42 23.73
C ALA A 358 3.62 -6.13 23.11
N THR A 359 3.12 -6.20 21.88
CA THR A 359 2.67 -5.04 21.10
C THR A 359 1.16 -5.12 20.85
N LYS A 360 0.76 -5.80 19.77
CA LYS A 360 -0.64 -5.98 19.38
C LYS A 360 -0.94 -7.48 19.29
N PRO A 361 -1.46 -8.10 20.36
CA PRO A 361 -1.73 -9.53 20.37
C PRO A 361 -2.88 -9.88 19.42
N ILE A 362 -2.91 -11.13 18.98
CA ILE A 362 -4.00 -11.73 18.21
C ILE A 362 -4.60 -12.89 18.99
N GLU A 363 -5.82 -13.31 18.65
CA GLU A 363 -6.56 -14.33 19.43
C GLU A 363 -6.52 -15.73 18.80
N ALA A 364 -6.44 -15.82 17.47
CA ALA A 364 -6.66 -17.07 16.76
C ALA A 364 -5.53 -18.10 16.95
N PHE A 365 -4.29 -17.64 17.06
CA PHE A 365 -3.11 -18.49 17.27
C PHE A 365 -1.95 -17.67 17.86
N GLN A 366 -0.91 -18.36 18.36
CA GLN A 366 0.30 -17.66 18.81
C GLN A 366 1.06 -17.11 17.60
N TYR A 367 1.13 -15.79 17.50
CA TYR A 367 1.75 -15.12 16.37
C TYR A 367 2.66 -13.99 16.84
N GLU A 368 3.85 -13.95 16.25
CA GLU A 368 4.79 -12.84 16.33
C GLU A 368 5.10 -12.44 14.89
N GLU A 369 4.68 -11.24 14.50
CA GLU A 369 5.03 -10.65 13.20
C GLU A 369 6.51 -10.31 13.24
N VAL A 370 7.31 -11.16 12.60
CA VAL A 370 8.77 -11.02 12.60
C VAL A 370 9.16 -9.84 11.70
N ALA A 371 9.24 -8.65 12.31
CA ALA A 371 9.93 -7.52 11.71
C ALA A 371 11.43 -7.65 12.03
N ASN A 372 12.18 -8.31 11.16
CA ASN A 372 13.63 -8.45 11.34
C ASN A 372 14.33 -7.10 11.21
N CYS A 373 13.72 -6.20 10.44
CA CYS A 373 14.23 -4.89 10.16
C CYS A 373 13.07 -3.86 10.07
N PRO A 374 13.31 -2.56 10.33
CA PRO A 374 12.27 -1.50 10.26
C PRO A 374 11.44 -1.47 8.97
N GLN A 375 11.94 -2.06 7.89
CA GLN A 375 11.36 -2.12 6.57
C GLN A 375 10.14 -3.05 6.46
N ASP A 376 10.08 -4.01 7.36
CA ASP A 376 8.98 -4.97 7.45
C ASP A 376 7.73 -4.30 8.05
N LEU A 377 7.90 -3.15 8.71
CA LEU A 377 6.82 -2.36 9.29
C LEU A 377 5.88 -1.78 8.23
N LEU A 378 4.66 -1.45 8.68
CA LEU A 378 3.65 -0.84 7.82
C LEU A 378 3.82 0.68 7.77
N TRP A 379 4.48 1.14 6.70
CA TRP A 379 4.72 2.55 6.42
C TRP A 379 3.57 3.19 5.63
N GLY A 380 3.15 4.38 6.05
CA GLY A 380 2.09 5.17 5.45
C GLY A 380 2.57 6.40 4.70
N ASN A 381 1.74 6.87 3.77
CA ASN A 381 2.02 8.08 3.01
C ASN A 381 1.94 9.33 3.91
N ALA A 382 3.06 10.04 4.06
CA ALA A 382 3.15 11.25 4.87
C ALA A 382 2.23 12.41 4.42
N ALA A 383 1.71 12.39 3.19
CA ALA A 383 0.74 13.37 2.73
C ALA A 383 -0.52 13.39 3.62
N PHE A 384 -0.87 12.25 4.25
CA PHE A 384 -1.97 12.18 5.22
C PHE A 384 -1.74 13.08 6.44
N LEU A 385 -0.50 13.22 6.92
CA LEU A 385 -0.17 14.10 8.04
C LEU A 385 -0.38 15.58 7.66
N VAL A 386 -0.02 15.98 6.44
CA VAL A 386 -0.28 17.35 5.98
C VAL A 386 -1.78 17.61 5.84
N ALA A 387 -2.56 16.65 5.33
CA ALA A 387 -4.01 16.79 5.26
C ALA A 387 -4.66 16.85 6.65
N GLN A 388 -4.17 16.07 7.61
CA GLN A 388 -4.58 16.14 9.02
C GLN A 388 -4.30 17.53 9.58
N MET A 389 -3.06 18.02 9.45
CA MET A 389 -2.69 19.39 9.88
C MET A 389 -3.63 20.44 9.28
N MET A 390 -3.92 20.36 7.98
CA MET A 390 -4.80 21.32 7.33
C MET A 390 -6.24 21.26 7.85
N GLY A 391 -6.77 20.06 8.11
CA GLY A 391 -8.09 19.88 8.70
C GLY A 391 -8.17 20.44 10.13
N GLU A 392 -7.16 20.16 10.95
CA GLU A 392 -7.08 20.64 12.34
C GLU A 392 -6.91 22.17 12.42
N LEU A 393 -6.07 22.74 11.56
CA LEU A 393 -5.91 24.19 11.45
C LEU A 393 -7.20 24.85 10.92
N PHE A 394 -7.88 24.26 9.94
CA PHE A 394 -9.17 24.77 9.49
C PHE A 394 -10.22 24.73 10.62
N GLY A 395 -10.30 23.64 11.39
CA GLY A 395 -11.21 23.55 12.54
C GLY A 395 -10.93 24.61 13.61
N SER A 396 -9.68 25.04 13.75
CA SER A 396 -9.26 26.03 14.76
C SER A 396 -9.35 27.49 14.28
N TYR A 397 -9.05 27.74 13.00
CA TYR A 397 -8.87 29.09 12.44
C TYR A 397 -9.82 29.42 11.28
N GLY A 398 -10.68 28.48 10.88
CA GLY A 398 -11.47 28.60 9.65
C GLY A 398 -10.57 28.76 8.43
N TRP A 399 -10.94 29.66 7.52
CA TRP A 399 -10.19 29.92 6.29
C TRP A 399 -8.89 30.70 6.47
N GLU A 400 -8.58 31.21 7.67
CA GLU A 400 -7.33 31.95 7.97
C GLU A 400 -6.21 31.00 8.45
N ILE A 401 -5.84 30.03 7.61
CA ILE A 401 -4.96 28.90 7.99
C ILE A 401 -3.47 29.32 8.08
N PRO A 402 -2.80 29.16 9.23
CA PRO A 402 -1.39 29.54 9.40
C PRO A 402 -0.39 28.44 8.97
N VAL A 403 -0.30 28.16 7.67
CA VAL A 403 0.49 27.03 7.09
C VAL A 403 2.03 27.10 7.24
N GLY A 404 2.58 28.24 7.65
CA GLY A 404 4.03 28.46 7.74
C GLY A 404 4.68 28.04 9.07
N GLN A 405 3.88 27.61 10.04
CA GLN A 405 4.37 27.26 11.38
C GLN A 405 4.79 25.80 11.48
N ARG A 406 5.65 25.50 12.45
CA ARG A 406 5.98 24.12 12.81
C ARG A 406 4.71 23.42 13.31
N TYR A 407 4.53 22.18 12.90
CA TYR A 407 3.43 21.33 13.35
C TYR A 407 3.98 20.00 13.86
N GLU A 408 3.41 19.51 14.95
CA GLU A 408 3.84 18.30 15.63
C GLU A 408 2.70 17.28 15.61
N PHE A 409 3.02 16.05 15.25
CA PHE A 409 2.08 14.93 15.25
C PHE A 409 2.52 13.98 16.35
N ALA A 410 1.72 13.90 17.40
CA ALA A 410 1.95 13.02 18.54
C ALA A 410 1.18 11.69 18.39
N ASP A 411 1.30 10.84 19.42
CA ASP A 411 0.59 9.57 19.54
C ASP A 411 0.80 8.61 18.35
N LEU A 412 1.98 8.67 17.72
CA LEU A 412 2.35 7.74 16.66
C LEU A 412 2.85 6.41 17.23
N PRO A 413 2.67 5.30 16.49
CA PRO A 413 3.29 4.03 16.85
C PRO A 413 4.81 4.18 17.07
N LEU A 414 5.29 3.70 18.21
CA LEU A 414 6.71 3.70 18.56
C LEU A 414 7.21 2.26 18.69
N TRP A 415 7.99 1.81 17.71
CA TRP A 415 8.53 0.44 17.72
C TRP A 415 9.82 0.38 18.54
N ILE A 416 9.84 -0.54 19.50
CA ILE A 416 10.97 -0.77 20.41
C ILE A 416 11.44 -2.21 20.20
N LYS A 417 12.72 -2.37 19.90
CA LYS A 417 13.35 -3.68 19.69
C LYS A 417 14.42 -3.92 20.75
N GLU A 418 14.38 -5.09 21.39
CA GLU A 418 15.42 -5.52 22.33
C GLU A 418 16.39 -6.48 21.63
N ASP A 419 17.63 -6.05 21.42
CA ASP A 419 18.69 -6.85 20.81
C ASP A 419 19.84 -7.04 21.80
N ALA A 420 20.12 -8.30 22.18
CA ALA A 420 21.25 -8.69 23.04
C ALA A 420 21.36 -7.89 24.38
N GLY A 421 20.23 -7.51 24.96
CA GLY A 421 20.16 -6.73 26.21
C GLY A 421 20.23 -5.21 26.02
N ASN A 422 20.30 -4.72 24.77
CA ASN A 422 20.15 -3.31 24.44
C ASN A 422 18.75 -3.03 23.89
N THR A 423 18.12 -1.98 24.40
CA THR A 423 16.85 -1.47 23.87
C THR A 423 17.12 -0.43 22.79
N HIS A 424 16.62 -0.70 21.58
CA HIS A 424 16.67 0.20 20.44
C HIS A 424 15.26 0.76 20.17
N ILE A 425 15.12 2.08 20.28
CA ILE A 425 13.89 2.79 19.92
C ILE A 425 14.01 3.25 18.47
N HIS A 426 13.07 2.82 17.63
CA HIS A 426 13.06 3.20 16.22
C HIS A 426 12.25 4.48 15.98
N PRO A 427 12.67 5.33 15.03
CA PRO A 427 11.94 6.56 14.72
C PRO A 427 10.54 6.26 14.14
N CYS A 428 9.57 7.12 14.42
CA CYS A 428 8.22 7.03 13.86
C CYS A 428 8.16 7.35 12.35
N GLY A 429 9.17 8.01 11.81
CA GLY A 429 9.38 8.20 10.37
C GLY A 429 10.39 7.19 9.84
N ARG A 430 10.41 6.97 8.52
CA ARG A 430 11.26 5.94 7.90
C ARG A 430 12.77 6.12 8.16
N MET A 431 13.20 7.34 8.51
CA MET A 431 14.56 7.62 8.99
C MET A 431 14.63 8.88 9.85
N LEU A 432 15.73 9.02 10.59
CA LEU A 432 16.09 10.27 11.25
C LEU A 432 16.67 11.26 10.22
N ILE A 433 16.13 12.47 10.17
CA ILE A 433 16.58 13.56 9.29
C ILE A 433 17.23 14.63 10.15
N SER A 434 18.50 14.95 9.86
CA SER A 434 19.20 16.07 10.49
C SER A 434 18.71 17.42 9.95
N ASP A 435 18.88 18.50 10.71
CA ASP A 435 18.54 19.85 10.28
C ASP A 435 19.18 20.24 8.94
N ARG A 436 20.41 19.79 8.70
CA ARG A 436 21.12 20.02 7.43
C ARG A 436 20.42 19.30 6.27
N GLN A 437 20.02 18.05 6.47
CA GLN A 437 19.28 17.28 5.45
C GLN A 437 17.90 17.90 5.19
N ALA A 438 17.20 18.30 6.25
CA ALA A 438 15.91 18.98 6.15
C ALA A 438 16.02 20.29 5.34
N GLN A 439 17.04 21.10 5.60
CA GLN A 439 17.29 22.33 4.83
C GLN A 439 17.58 22.06 3.34
N ARG A 440 18.36 21.01 3.04
CA ARG A 440 18.63 20.60 1.64
C ARG A 440 17.34 20.19 0.92
N LEU A 441 16.49 19.36 1.55
CA LEU A 441 15.18 18.99 0.99
C LEU A 441 14.30 20.21 0.72
N LYS A 442 14.20 21.13 1.70
CA LYS A 442 13.41 22.35 1.53
C LYS A 442 13.95 23.24 0.40
N SER A 443 15.27 23.29 0.18
CA SER A 443 15.86 24.08 -0.91
C SER A 443 15.45 23.59 -2.31
N ILE A 444 15.13 22.29 -2.45
CA ILE A 444 14.65 21.69 -3.69
C ILE A 444 13.11 21.55 -3.76
N GLY A 445 12.38 22.13 -2.80
CA GLY A 445 10.91 22.12 -2.79
C GLY A 445 10.27 20.89 -2.13
N ILE A 446 11.01 20.12 -1.32
CA ILE A 446 10.47 18.99 -0.54
C ILE A 446 10.36 19.35 0.94
N ASN A 447 9.24 19.01 1.55
CA ASN A 447 8.96 19.24 2.97
C ASN A 447 9.25 17.97 3.77
N PRO A 448 10.27 17.96 4.64
CA PRO A 448 10.64 16.77 5.39
C PRO A 448 9.69 16.51 6.57
N ILE A 449 9.30 15.24 6.75
CA ILE A 449 8.74 14.73 8.00
C ILE A 449 9.90 14.30 8.90
N VAL A 450 10.09 15.00 10.01
CA VAL A 450 11.24 14.79 10.90
C VAL A 450 10.77 14.09 12.16
N SER A 451 11.27 12.87 12.42
CA SER A 451 11.00 12.19 13.69
C SER A 451 11.75 12.85 14.85
N VAL A 452 11.08 12.94 15.99
CA VAL A 452 11.75 13.29 17.24
C VAL A 452 12.42 12.03 17.79
N ARG A 453 13.72 12.12 18.07
CA ARG A 453 14.48 10.98 18.58
C ARG A 453 13.87 10.47 19.89
N ASP A 454 13.67 9.16 19.97
CA ASP A 454 13.17 8.44 21.15
C ASP A 454 11.76 8.88 21.62
N GLN A 455 10.96 9.51 20.75
CA GLN A 455 9.59 9.94 21.05
C GLN A 455 8.62 9.44 19.99
N ALA A 456 7.37 9.25 20.41
CA ALA A 456 6.25 8.80 19.59
C ALA A 456 5.69 9.92 18.68
N GLU A 457 6.59 10.71 18.07
CA GLU A 457 6.24 11.98 17.45
C GLU A 457 7.04 12.24 16.16
N VAL A 458 6.39 12.89 15.19
CA VAL A 458 7.05 13.48 14.02
C VAL A 458 6.62 14.92 13.83
N MET A 459 7.40 15.67 13.07
CA MET A 459 7.21 17.11 12.93
C MET A 459 7.35 17.56 11.48
N LEU A 460 6.54 18.54 11.10
CA LEU A 460 6.71 19.36 9.91
C LEU A 460 7.36 20.68 10.30
N LEU A 461 8.49 21.01 9.68
CA LEU A 461 9.24 22.25 9.95
C LEU A 461 8.67 23.47 9.18
N GLY A 462 7.34 23.58 9.14
CA GLY A 462 6.59 24.52 8.31
C GLY A 462 6.53 24.13 6.84
N CYS A 463 5.37 24.32 6.20
CA CYS A 463 5.14 23.93 4.81
C CYS A 463 5.51 25.06 3.84
N THR A 464 6.37 24.75 2.89
CA THR A 464 6.66 25.56 1.71
C THR A 464 6.16 24.85 0.46
N SER A 465 5.78 25.62 -0.56
CA SER A 465 5.37 25.05 -1.83
C SER A 465 6.54 24.38 -2.56
N THR A 466 6.24 23.51 -3.52
CA THR A 466 7.25 22.90 -4.40
C THR A 466 8.01 23.95 -5.21
N ALA A 467 7.38 25.10 -5.49
CA ALA A 467 8.05 26.26 -6.10
C ALA A 467 9.12 26.91 -5.18
N GLY A 468 9.22 26.52 -3.91
CA GLY A 468 10.13 27.12 -2.93
C GLY A 468 9.63 28.44 -2.34
N THR A 469 8.33 28.74 -2.49
CA THR A 469 7.67 29.92 -1.94
C THR A 469 6.74 29.54 -0.79
N GLY A 470 6.04 30.52 -0.19
CA GLY A 470 4.96 30.22 0.75
C GLY A 470 3.89 29.34 0.08
N TRP A 471 3.31 28.41 0.82
CA TRP A 471 2.28 27.53 0.28
C TRP A 471 0.97 28.29 0.05
N ILE A 472 0.56 28.38 -1.21
CA ILE A 472 -0.65 29.08 -1.63
C ILE A 472 -1.79 28.08 -1.74
N GLY A 473 -2.96 28.49 -1.25
CA GLY A 473 -4.17 27.71 -1.43
C GLY A 473 -5.42 28.58 -1.34
N PRO A 474 -6.60 27.97 -1.25
CA PRO A 474 -7.84 28.72 -1.18
C PRO A 474 -7.97 29.57 0.10
N TRP A 475 -7.20 29.25 1.15
CA TRP A 475 -7.04 30.05 2.38
C TRP A 475 -6.14 31.29 2.22
N SER A 476 -5.49 31.48 1.07
CA SER A 476 -4.54 32.59 0.84
C SER A 476 -5.16 33.81 0.15
N ARG A 477 -6.47 33.81 -0.12
CA ARG A 477 -7.14 34.77 -1.02
C ARG A 477 -8.25 35.57 -0.36
#